data_AF-A0AA43BJA1-F1
#
_entry.id   AF-A0AA43BJA1-F1
#
_cell.length_a   1.000
_cell.length_b   1.000
_cell.length_c   1.000
_cell.angle_alpha   90.00
_cell.angle_beta   90.00
_cell.angle_gamma   90.00
#
_symmetry.space_group_name_H-M   'P 1'
#
loop_
_entity.id
_entity.type
_entity.pdbx_description
1 polymer ?
#
loop_
_entity_poly.entity_id
_entity_poly.type
_entity_poly.pdbx_seq_one_letter_code
_entity_poly.pdbx_strand_id
1 'polypeptide(L)'
;MNKILQASLVATLLGAGSTALYAEDDTASRPSYNWGNCTSLGCEKDIPIKLEIPKKCEVLGGSAITLSKDGGPKTSSYTVRSNTHYTLNIQTANAGTSNTTFVKHEDDANVKVPTTITTAKAGGGSVGWGNSNHAGLADDIYTVTVNNSAVSAFQRAGTYNDTYKIKVYY
;
A
#
# COMPACT_ATOMS: atom_id res chain seq x y z
N MET A 1 -57.75 31.99 59.62
CA MET A 1 -56.64 31.63 60.53
C MET A 1 -55.34 31.94 59.81
N ASN A 2 -54.68 33.07 60.14
CA ASN A 2 -53.41 33.17 60.89
C ASN A 2 -52.20 32.56 60.15
N LYS A 3 -50.99 33.14 60.08
CA LYS A 3 -50.39 34.47 60.31
C LYS A 3 -48.98 34.36 59.68
N ILE A 4 -48.39 35.50 59.40
CA ILE A 4 -47.13 35.75 58.67
C ILE A 4 -45.87 35.61 59.57
N LEU A 5 -44.69 35.41 58.94
CA LEU A 5 -43.27 35.50 59.39
C LEU A 5 -42.63 34.18 59.89
N GLN A 6 -41.37 33.81 59.58
CA GLN A 6 -40.17 34.62 59.34
C GLN A 6 -39.06 33.85 58.57
N ALA A 7 -38.12 34.60 58.00
CA ALA A 7 -37.01 34.17 57.13
C ALA A 7 -35.84 33.46 57.83
N SER A 8 -35.06 32.67 57.08
CA SER A 8 -33.58 32.68 57.19
C SER A 8 -32.88 32.04 55.97
N LEU A 9 -31.90 32.80 55.49
CA LEU A 9 -30.87 32.52 54.48
C LEU A 9 -29.88 31.44 54.98
N VAL A 10 -29.13 30.79 54.04
CA VAL A 10 -27.81 30.08 54.14
C VAL A 10 -27.89 28.79 53.28
N ALA A 11 -27.43 28.81 52.03
CA ALA A 11 -26.05 28.66 51.53
C ALA A 11 -25.70 27.19 51.17
N THR A 12 -25.52 26.99 49.86
CA THR A 12 -24.55 26.11 49.17
C THR A 12 -24.04 24.84 49.85
N LEU A 13 -24.16 23.72 49.15
CA LEU A 13 -23.02 22.91 48.69
C LEU A 13 -23.47 21.92 47.59
N LEU A 14 -23.10 22.23 46.35
CA LEU A 14 -23.07 21.28 45.23
C LEU A 14 -21.90 20.31 45.47
N GLY A 15 -22.22 19.11 45.94
CA GLY A 15 -21.29 17.98 45.94
C GLY A 15 -21.48 17.15 44.67
N ALA A 16 -20.91 17.60 43.55
CA ALA A 16 -20.71 16.74 42.38
C ALA A 16 -19.37 16.02 42.55
N GLY A 17 -19.43 14.71 42.77
CA GLY A 17 -18.26 13.85 42.86
C GLY A 17 -17.59 13.58 41.52
N SER A 18 -16.46 12.87 41.61
CA SER A 18 -15.72 12.16 40.55
C SER A 18 -14.75 13.05 39.76
N THR A 19 -13.46 12.80 39.62
CA THR A 19 -12.56 11.69 40.01
C THR A 19 -11.14 12.25 39.98
N ALA A 20 -10.32 11.90 40.97
CA ALA A 20 -8.89 12.18 40.97
C ALA A 20 -8.20 11.43 39.82
N LEU A 21 -7.54 12.16 38.91
CA LEU A 21 -6.50 11.59 38.06
C LEU A 21 -5.18 11.82 38.80
N TYR A 22 -4.61 10.74 39.31
CA TYR A 22 -3.23 10.69 39.78
C TYR A 22 -2.30 10.92 38.59
N ALA A 23 -1.47 11.95 38.67
CA ALA A 23 -0.18 12.02 38.00
C ALA A 23 0.81 12.67 38.98
N GLU A 24 1.99 12.07 39.03
CA GLU A 24 2.99 12.16 40.09
C GLU A 24 3.72 13.51 40.11
N ASP A 25 4.28 13.80 41.28
CA ASP A 25 5.26 14.85 41.65
C ASP A 25 6.33 15.12 40.56
N ASP A 26 6.96 16.27 40.38
CA ASP A 26 7.25 17.39 41.28
C ASP A 26 7.73 18.57 40.38
N THR A 27 7.50 19.83 40.78
CA THR A 27 7.83 21.11 40.05
C THR A 27 6.86 21.66 38.97
N ALA A 28 5.54 21.52 39.13
CA ALA A 28 4.60 22.21 38.24
C ALA A 28 4.32 23.65 38.70
N SER A 29 4.76 24.64 37.90
CA SER A 29 4.24 26.02 37.96
C SER A 29 2.72 26.01 38.15
N ARG A 30 2.24 26.75 39.17
CA ARG A 30 0.80 26.89 39.46
C ARG A 30 0.07 27.21 38.14
N PRO A 31 -0.94 26.41 37.73
CA PRO A 31 -1.60 26.63 36.46
C PRO A 31 -2.23 28.03 36.49
N SER A 32 -1.81 28.89 35.56
CA SER A 32 -2.46 30.18 35.33
C SER A 32 -3.84 29.88 34.76
N TYR A 33 -4.88 30.17 35.52
CA TYR A 33 -6.26 29.95 35.11
C TYR A 33 -6.64 31.00 34.04
N ASN A 34 -6.72 30.58 32.79
CA ASN A 34 -7.18 31.44 31.69
C ASN A 34 -8.71 31.38 31.59
N TRP A 35 -9.38 32.27 32.31
CA TRP A 35 -10.85 32.41 32.32
C TRP A 35 -11.42 33.08 31.07
N GLY A 36 -10.58 33.52 30.13
CA GLY A 36 -11.00 34.25 28.92
C GLY A 36 -11.82 33.42 27.92
N ASN A 37 -11.82 32.09 28.07
CA ASN A 37 -12.59 31.17 27.22
C ASN A 37 -13.97 30.81 27.80
N CYS A 38 -14.35 31.43 28.92
CA CYS A 38 -15.63 31.19 29.58
C CYS A 38 -16.53 32.42 29.40
N THR A 39 -17.69 32.24 28.76
CA THR A 39 -18.73 33.28 28.65
C THR A 39 -19.84 33.02 29.66
N SER A 40 -20.87 33.89 29.71
CA SER A 40 -22.05 33.68 30.56
C SER A 40 -22.83 32.39 30.26
N LEU A 41 -22.51 31.70 29.16
CA LEU A 41 -23.11 30.44 28.72
C LEU A 41 -22.28 29.18 29.08
N GLY A 42 -21.01 29.33 29.50
CA GLY A 42 -20.13 28.20 29.85
C GLY A 42 -18.69 28.34 29.31
N CYS A 43 -17.87 27.31 29.52
CA CYS A 43 -16.51 27.20 28.99
C CYS A 43 -16.45 26.12 27.91
N GLU A 44 -15.80 26.41 26.78
CA GLU A 44 -15.63 25.47 25.67
C GLU A 44 -14.13 25.20 25.41
N LYS A 45 -13.82 23.97 25.02
CA LYS A 45 -12.45 23.55 24.65
C LYS A 45 -12.52 22.49 23.57
N ASP A 46 -11.92 22.78 22.42
CA ASP A 46 -11.74 21.79 21.36
C ASP A 46 -10.47 20.95 21.61
N ILE A 47 -10.59 19.64 21.37
CA ILE A 47 -9.46 18.71 21.40
C ILE A 47 -9.30 18.14 19.99
N PRO A 48 -8.21 18.44 19.26
CA PRO A 48 -8.02 17.91 17.93
C PRO A 48 -7.69 16.40 18.00
N ILE A 49 -8.33 15.62 17.13
CA ILE A 49 -8.05 14.19 16.94
C ILE A 49 -7.43 14.00 15.54
N LYS A 50 -6.25 13.37 15.46
CA LYS A 50 -5.53 13.10 14.20
C LYS A 50 -5.19 11.61 14.09
N LEU A 51 -5.40 11.04 12.91
CA LEU A 51 -4.91 9.71 12.51
C LEU A 51 -4.06 9.86 11.25
N GLU A 52 -2.89 9.22 11.22
CA GLU A 52 -2.00 9.17 10.06
C GLU A 52 -1.86 7.73 9.59
N ILE A 53 -2.14 7.48 8.31
CA ILE A 53 -2.04 6.16 7.69
C ILE A 53 -0.84 6.17 6.73
N PRO A 54 0.22 5.40 7.00
CA PRO A 54 1.38 5.35 6.12
C PRO A 54 1.07 4.64 4.80
N LYS A 55 1.80 5.01 3.74
CA LYS A 55 1.77 4.31 2.45
C LYS A 55 2.29 2.87 2.62
N LYS A 56 1.60 1.91 2.03
CA LYS A 56 1.94 0.49 2.00
C LYS A 56 1.68 -0.08 0.61
N CYS A 57 2.60 -0.90 0.12
CA CYS A 57 2.41 -1.74 -1.05
C CYS A 57 3.18 -3.05 -0.92
N GLU A 58 2.56 -4.11 -1.44
CA GLU A 58 3.08 -5.47 -1.46
C GLU A 58 2.86 -6.07 -2.85
N VAL A 59 3.84 -6.86 -3.31
CA VAL A 59 3.70 -7.68 -4.51
C VAL A 59 3.59 -9.14 -4.05
N LEU A 60 2.47 -9.78 -4.37
CA LEU A 60 2.12 -11.12 -3.93
C LEU A 60 1.97 -12.06 -5.13
N GLY A 61 2.25 -13.34 -4.94
CA GLY A 61 2.14 -14.35 -5.98
C GLY A 61 3.26 -14.28 -7.02
N GLY A 62 2.97 -14.73 -8.25
CA GLY A 62 3.96 -14.96 -9.30
C GLY A 62 4.68 -16.29 -9.12
N SER A 63 4.27 -17.30 -9.88
CA SER A 63 5.02 -18.56 -10.01
C SER A 63 6.05 -18.46 -11.14
N ALA A 64 7.08 -19.30 -11.08
CA ALA A 64 8.02 -19.48 -12.18
C ALA A 64 7.28 -19.89 -13.46
N ILE A 65 7.71 -19.37 -14.60
CA ILE A 65 7.14 -19.69 -15.91
C ILE A 65 8.09 -20.64 -16.62
N THR A 66 7.69 -21.89 -16.80
CA THR A 66 8.45 -22.90 -17.54
C THR A 66 7.97 -22.95 -19.00
N LEU A 67 8.84 -22.58 -19.92
CA LEU A 67 8.57 -22.59 -21.36
C LEU A 67 8.65 -24.00 -21.93
N SER A 68 8.01 -24.22 -23.09
CA SER A 68 8.04 -25.49 -23.80
C SER A 68 8.95 -25.41 -25.02
N LYS A 69 9.70 -26.48 -25.29
CA LYS A 69 10.46 -26.63 -26.54
C LYS A 69 9.56 -26.60 -27.79
N ASP A 70 8.31 -27.03 -27.65
CA ASP A 70 7.33 -27.06 -28.74
C ASP A 70 6.69 -25.67 -28.97
N GLY A 71 7.05 -24.68 -28.15
CA GLY A 71 6.52 -23.32 -28.20
C GLY A 71 5.17 -23.15 -27.52
N GLY A 72 4.60 -21.97 -27.73
CA GLY A 72 3.28 -21.59 -27.25
C GLY A 72 3.29 -20.73 -25.98
N PRO A 73 2.13 -20.15 -25.62
CA PRO A 73 2.01 -19.23 -24.51
C PRO A 73 2.00 -19.98 -23.18
N LYS A 74 2.66 -19.40 -22.19
CA LYS A 74 2.63 -19.78 -20.78
C LYS A 74 2.32 -18.57 -19.93
N THR A 75 1.57 -18.77 -18.85
CA THR A 75 1.09 -17.66 -18.02
C THR A 75 1.47 -17.82 -16.56
N SER A 76 1.55 -16.68 -15.87
CA SER A 76 1.64 -16.59 -14.42
C SER A 76 0.95 -15.30 -13.99
N SER A 77 0.41 -15.28 -12.77
CA SER A 77 -0.30 -14.13 -12.24
C SER A 77 0.29 -13.67 -10.91
N TYR A 78 0.30 -12.36 -10.71
CA TYR A 78 0.72 -11.71 -9.48
C TYR A 78 -0.25 -10.58 -9.11
N THR A 79 -0.25 -10.20 -7.84
CA THR A 79 -1.11 -9.13 -7.30
C THR A 79 -0.24 -8.01 -6.75
N VAL A 80 -0.57 -6.77 -7.07
CA VAL A 80 -0.03 -5.59 -6.40
C VAL A 80 -1.12 -5.06 -5.46
N ARG A 81 -0.89 -5.15 -4.16
CA ARG A 81 -1.79 -4.64 -3.12
C ARG A 81 -1.23 -3.32 -2.62
N SER A 82 -1.96 -2.21 -2.79
CA SER A 82 -1.50 -0.88 -2.37
C SER A 82 -2.62 -0.02 -1.79
N ASN A 83 -2.32 0.75 -0.75
CA ASN A 83 -3.24 1.78 -0.20
C ASN A 83 -2.98 3.19 -0.76
N THR A 84 -2.19 3.29 -1.84
CA THR A 84 -1.84 4.54 -2.52
C THR A 84 -1.72 4.32 -4.03
N HIS A 85 -1.85 5.39 -4.81
CA HIS A 85 -1.40 5.44 -6.20
C HIS A 85 0.07 5.00 -6.31
N TYR A 86 0.40 4.29 -7.39
CA TYR A 86 1.75 3.77 -7.59
C TYR A 86 2.16 3.76 -9.07
N THR A 87 3.47 3.71 -9.29
CA THR A 87 4.08 3.45 -10.59
C THR A 87 4.58 2.01 -10.64
N LEU A 88 4.12 1.25 -11.63
CA LEU A 88 4.61 -0.08 -11.93
C LEU A 88 5.68 0.01 -13.02
N ASN A 89 6.87 -0.53 -12.75
CA ASN A 89 7.91 -0.70 -13.75
C ASN A 89 8.13 -2.18 -14.06
N ILE A 90 7.88 -2.55 -15.31
CA ILE A 90 8.07 -3.90 -15.84
C ILE A 90 9.31 -3.92 -16.74
N GLN A 91 10.20 -4.89 -16.50
CA GLN A 91 11.38 -5.13 -17.30
C GLN A 91 11.84 -6.59 -17.25
N THR A 92 12.69 -7.02 -18.18
CA THR A 92 13.41 -8.29 -18.09
C THR A 92 14.89 -8.08 -17.79
N ALA A 93 15.56 -9.11 -17.29
CA ALA A 93 17.01 -9.07 -17.12
C ALA A 93 17.75 -9.00 -18.46
N ASN A 94 17.21 -9.64 -19.51
CA ASN A 94 17.90 -9.77 -20.79
C ASN A 94 17.61 -8.65 -21.80
N ALA A 95 16.44 -8.01 -21.75
CA ALA A 95 16.00 -7.02 -22.74
C ALA A 95 15.49 -5.70 -22.14
N GLY A 96 15.55 -5.52 -20.82
CA GLY A 96 15.10 -4.29 -20.18
C GLY A 96 13.61 -4.04 -20.40
N THR A 97 13.23 -2.87 -20.91
CA THR A 97 11.84 -2.43 -21.07
C THR A 97 11.24 -2.78 -22.44
N SER A 98 11.55 -3.96 -22.98
CA SER A 98 11.03 -4.44 -24.27
C SER A 98 10.13 -5.67 -24.10
N ASN A 99 9.03 -5.71 -24.85
CA ASN A 99 8.17 -6.90 -24.94
C ASN A 99 8.79 -8.01 -25.81
N THR A 100 9.74 -7.67 -26.68
CA THR A 100 10.54 -8.61 -27.44
C THR A 100 11.83 -8.88 -26.67
N THR A 101 11.89 -10.04 -26.03
CA THR A 101 12.99 -10.46 -25.15
C THR A 101 13.50 -11.84 -25.59
N PHE A 102 14.31 -12.47 -24.75
CA PHE A 102 14.90 -13.76 -25.03
C PHE A 102 15.40 -14.40 -23.74
N VAL A 103 15.36 -15.72 -23.69
CA VAL A 103 16.06 -16.50 -22.66
C VAL A 103 17.46 -16.85 -23.19
N LYS A 104 18.47 -16.77 -22.32
CA LYS A 104 19.89 -17.02 -22.64
C LYS A 104 20.32 -18.40 -22.13
N HIS A 105 21.11 -19.12 -22.91
CA HIS A 105 21.74 -20.35 -22.43
C HIS A 105 22.63 -20.03 -21.23
N GLU A 106 22.60 -20.89 -20.21
CA GLU A 106 23.33 -20.68 -18.95
C GLU A 106 24.85 -20.49 -19.15
N ASP A 107 25.44 -21.26 -20.06
CA ASP A 107 26.89 -21.22 -20.33
C ASP A 107 27.31 -20.34 -21.52
N ASP A 108 26.37 -19.76 -22.28
CA ASP A 108 26.70 -19.01 -23.50
C ASP A 108 25.70 -17.90 -23.81
N ALA A 109 26.11 -16.66 -23.57
CA ALA A 109 25.27 -15.48 -23.78
C ALA A 109 24.90 -15.22 -25.25
N ASN A 110 25.57 -15.85 -26.22
CA ASN A 110 25.26 -15.72 -27.64
C ASN A 110 24.16 -16.68 -28.09
N VAL A 111 23.95 -17.79 -27.37
CA VAL A 111 22.90 -18.75 -27.67
C VAL A 111 21.61 -18.36 -26.94
N LYS A 112 20.57 -18.06 -27.72
CA LYS A 112 19.33 -17.46 -27.22
C LYS A 112 18.11 -18.12 -27.83
N VAL A 113 16.99 -18.12 -27.10
CA VAL A 113 15.67 -18.41 -27.65
C VAL A 113 14.81 -17.15 -27.54
N PRO A 114 14.35 -16.56 -28.66
CA PRO A 114 13.48 -15.39 -28.63
C PRO A 114 12.17 -15.66 -27.91
N THR A 115 11.69 -14.67 -27.17
CA THR A 115 10.41 -14.72 -26.47
C THR A 115 9.67 -13.41 -26.61
N THR A 116 8.34 -13.46 -26.52
CA THR A 116 7.50 -12.27 -26.42
C THR A 116 6.74 -12.32 -25.11
N ILE A 117 6.80 -11.23 -24.35
CA ILE A 117 6.14 -11.13 -23.05
C ILE A 117 5.10 -10.02 -23.10
N THR A 118 3.88 -10.34 -22.68
CA THR A 118 2.82 -9.37 -22.46
C THR A 118 2.33 -9.43 -21.02
N THR A 119 1.78 -8.33 -20.53
CA THR A 119 1.21 -8.26 -19.19
C THR A 119 -0.12 -7.54 -19.29
N ALA A 120 -1.16 -8.06 -18.65
CA ALA A 120 -2.48 -7.47 -18.65
C ALA A 120 -2.97 -7.31 -17.21
N LYS A 121 -3.61 -6.18 -16.93
CA LYS A 121 -4.32 -5.93 -15.68
C LYS A 121 -5.75 -6.44 -15.82
N ALA A 122 -6.23 -7.17 -14.81
CA ALA A 122 -7.62 -7.58 -14.74
C ALA A 122 -8.55 -6.34 -14.81
N GLY A 123 -9.46 -6.32 -15.80
CA GLY A 123 -10.36 -5.17 -16.04
C GLY A 123 -9.69 -3.89 -16.59
N GLY A 124 -8.37 -3.86 -16.80
CA GLY A 124 -7.62 -2.67 -17.21
C GLY A 124 -6.86 -2.78 -18.54
N GLY A 125 -6.82 -3.96 -19.17
CA GLY A 125 -6.17 -4.18 -20.46
C GLY A 125 -4.65 -4.37 -20.38
N SER A 126 -3.96 -4.16 -21.49
CA SER A 126 -2.51 -4.36 -21.62
C SER A 126 -1.73 -3.32 -20.81
N VAL A 127 -0.67 -3.78 -20.13
CA VAL A 127 0.26 -2.94 -19.37
C VAL A 127 1.52 -2.75 -20.20
N GLY A 128 1.93 -1.48 -20.34
CA GLY A 128 3.16 -1.12 -21.04
C GLY A 128 4.42 -1.55 -20.30
N TRP A 129 5.52 -1.64 -21.05
CA TRP A 129 6.85 -1.88 -20.51
C TRP A 129 7.48 -0.59 -19.97
N GLY A 130 8.40 -0.72 -19.01
CA GLY A 130 8.88 0.43 -18.27
C GLY A 130 7.80 0.95 -17.32
N ASN A 131 7.75 2.27 -17.10
CA ASN A 131 6.88 2.88 -16.11
C ASN A 131 5.44 3.02 -16.61
N SER A 132 4.48 2.62 -15.76
CA SER A 132 3.05 2.84 -15.96
C SER A 132 2.40 3.25 -14.65
N ASN A 133 1.48 4.22 -14.71
CA ASN A 133 0.77 4.74 -13.53
C ASN A 133 -0.49 3.91 -13.27
N HIS A 134 -0.74 3.58 -12.00
CA HIS A 134 -1.89 2.79 -11.57
C HIS A 134 -2.61 3.45 -10.40
N ALA A 135 -3.93 3.30 -10.39
CA ALA A 135 -4.79 3.82 -9.33
C ALA A 135 -4.42 3.23 -7.95
N GLY A 136 -4.10 1.93 -7.89
CA GLY A 136 -3.99 1.23 -6.61
C GLY A 136 -5.28 1.35 -5.81
N LEU A 137 -5.13 1.54 -4.48
CA LEU A 137 -6.22 1.59 -3.50
C LEU A 137 -7.02 0.27 -3.39
N ALA A 138 -6.52 -0.80 -3.98
CA ALA A 138 -7.12 -2.12 -4.05
C ALA A 138 -6.06 -3.18 -4.39
N ASP A 139 -6.51 -4.44 -4.52
CA ASP A 139 -5.71 -5.53 -5.09
C ASP A 139 -5.78 -5.45 -6.62
N ASP A 140 -4.67 -5.07 -7.24
CA ASP A 140 -4.52 -5.06 -8.69
C ASP A 140 -3.91 -6.39 -9.17
N ILE A 141 -4.69 -7.19 -9.90
CA ILE A 141 -4.25 -8.49 -10.41
C ILE A 141 -3.70 -8.35 -11.82
N TYR A 142 -2.51 -8.89 -12.04
CA TYR A 142 -1.81 -8.91 -13.32
C TYR A 142 -1.57 -10.33 -13.79
N THR A 143 -1.76 -10.55 -15.09
CA THR A 143 -1.40 -11.80 -15.77
C THR A 143 -0.28 -11.52 -16.76
N VAL A 144 0.83 -12.22 -16.57
CA VAL A 144 1.98 -12.24 -17.48
C VAL A 144 1.83 -13.42 -18.42
N THR A 145 1.97 -13.17 -19.72
CA THR A 145 2.00 -14.21 -20.75
C THR A 145 3.34 -14.17 -21.44
N VAL A 146 4.08 -15.28 -21.42
CA VAL A 146 5.34 -15.46 -22.13
C VAL A 146 5.12 -16.45 -23.26
N ASN A 147 5.51 -16.09 -24.46
CA ASN A 147 5.41 -16.95 -25.64
C ASN A 147 6.79 -17.15 -26.25
N ASN A 148 7.08 -18.39 -26.64
CA ASN A 148 8.23 -18.72 -27.48
C ASN A 148 7.76 -19.52 -28.70
N SER A 149 8.48 -19.37 -29.81
CA SER A 149 8.33 -20.28 -30.94
C SER A 149 8.94 -21.65 -30.61
N ALA A 150 8.51 -22.68 -31.32
CA ALA A 150 9.14 -24.00 -31.24
C ALA A 150 10.64 -23.88 -31.55
N VAL A 151 11.48 -24.52 -30.74
CA VAL A 151 12.93 -24.54 -30.96
C VAL A 151 13.29 -25.61 -31.99
N SER A 152 14.35 -25.36 -32.77
CA SER A 152 14.82 -26.32 -33.77
C SER A 152 15.54 -27.51 -33.12
N ALA A 153 15.69 -28.60 -33.87
CA ALA A 153 16.47 -29.77 -33.43
C ALA A 153 17.96 -29.47 -33.18
N PHE A 154 18.47 -28.35 -33.72
CA PHE A 154 19.85 -27.91 -33.54
C PHE A 154 20.01 -26.84 -32.46
N GLN A 155 18.91 -26.42 -31.80
CA GLN A 155 19.00 -25.57 -30.63
C GLN A 155 19.84 -26.29 -29.57
N ARG A 156 20.87 -25.61 -29.06
CA ARG A 156 21.79 -26.19 -28.07
C ARG A 156 21.00 -26.70 -26.86
N ALA A 157 21.32 -27.91 -26.42
CA ALA A 157 20.73 -28.47 -25.22
C ALA A 157 21.31 -27.79 -23.98
N GLY A 158 20.44 -27.48 -23.02
CA GLY A 158 20.80 -26.83 -21.76
C GLY A 158 19.66 -25.96 -21.23
N THR A 159 19.91 -25.29 -20.12
CA THR A 159 18.92 -24.40 -19.50
C THR A 159 19.01 -23.01 -20.08
N TYR A 160 17.86 -22.42 -20.38
CA TYR A 160 17.75 -21.04 -20.84
C TYR A 160 17.00 -20.18 -19.84
N ASN A 161 17.58 -19.04 -19.46
CA ASN A 161 17.07 -18.20 -18.39
C ASN A 161 16.85 -16.75 -18.83
N ASP A 162 15.78 -16.16 -18.30
CA ASP A 162 15.52 -14.72 -18.22
C ASP A 162 14.80 -14.46 -16.88
N THR A 163 14.76 -13.22 -16.43
CA THR A 163 14.07 -12.84 -15.19
C THR A 163 13.12 -11.70 -15.48
N TYR A 164 11.82 -11.93 -15.30
CA TYR A 164 10.80 -10.90 -15.30
C TYR A 164 10.86 -10.14 -13.97
N LYS A 165 11.10 -8.83 -14.03
CA LYS A 165 11.30 -7.96 -12.87
C LYS A 165 10.10 -7.02 -12.72
N ILE A 166 9.52 -7.06 -11.54
CA ILE A 166 8.41 -6.20 -11.11
C ILE A 166 8.97 -5.22 -10.10
N LYS A 167 8.84 -3.92 -10.35
CA LYS A 167 9.20 -2.87 -9.40
C LYS A 167 8.03 -1.93 -9.21
N VAL A 168 7.74 -1.59 -7.96
CA VAL A 168 6.62 -0.71 -7.60
C VAL A 168 7.15 0.48 -6.80
N TYR A 169 6.72 1.69 -7.16
CA TYR A 169 7.15 2.97 -6.57
C TYR A 169 5.95 3.86 -6.24
N TYR A 170 6.12 4.83 -5.33
CA TYR A 170 5.10 5.83 -4.95
C TYR A 170 5.56 7.26 -5.20
#